data_AF-M4X415-F1
#
_entry.id   AF-M4X415-F1
#
_cell.length_a   1.000
_cell.length_b   1.000
_cell.length_c   1.000
_cell.angle_alpha   90.00
_cell.angle_beta   90.00
_cell.angle_gamma   90.00
#
_symmetry.space_group_name_H-M   'P 1'
#
loop_
_entity.id
_entity.type
_entity.pdbx_description
1 polymer ?
#
loop_
_entity_poly.entity_id
_entity_poly.type
_entity_poly.pdbx_seq_one_letter_code
_entity_poly.pdbx_strand_id
1 'polypeptide(L)'
;MNDPARESVWLALSELWLDTELDEGGRAAIAGILSISGFSVDELDAIYRLEVAPVVWSNTWVTAGVWDGFDPDWLFEACRRNQQRRHSLWHRGRCRLLRRAMTAAVEKDWRKIRAQL
;
A
#
# COMPACT_ATOMS: atom_id res chain seq x y z
N MET A 1 -1.56 -18.96 -4.89
CA MET A 1 -1.13 -18.56 -6.24
C MET A 1 -0.56 -17.16 -6.12
N ASN A 2 0.64 -16.94 -6.67
CA ASN A 2 1.17 -15.58 -6.82
C ASN A 2 0.30 -14.86 -7.85
N ASP A 3 -0.04 -13.61 -7.58
CA ASP A 3 -0.84 -12.74 -8.45
C ASP A 3 0.07 -11.57 -8.84
N PRO A 4 0.77 -11.66 -9.99
CA PRO A 4 1.77 -10.68 -10.38
C PRO A 4 1.20 -9.26 -10.48
N ALA A 5 -0.06 -9.11 -10.92
CA ALA A 5 -0.70 -7.80 -11.01
C ALA A 5 -0.88 -7.18 -9.63
N ARG A 6 -1.34 -7.97 -8.65
CA ARG A 6 -1.49 -7.50 -7.27
C ARG A 6 -0.15 -7.26 -6.58
N GLU A 7 0.87 -8.06 -6.87
CA GLU A 7 2.23 -7.85 -6.36
C GLU A 7 2.82 -6.53 -6.86
N SER A 8 2.63 -6.19 -8.14
CA SER A 8 3.01 -4.87 -8.67
C SER A 8 2.25 -3.73 -7.99
N VAL A 9 0.96 -3.91 -7.70
CA VAL A 9 0.16 -2.93 -6.94
C VAL A 9 0.66 -2.77 -5.50
N TRP A 10 1.00 -3.87 -4.82
CA TRP A 10 1.56 -3.81 -3.47
C TRP A 10 2.87 -3.03 -3.44
N LEU A 11 3.77 -3.30 -4.39
CA LEU A 11 5.04 -2.60 -4.49
C LEU A 11 4.84 -1.10 -4.76
N ALA A 12 4.05 -0.76 -5.79
CA ALA A 12 3.80 0.64 -6.15
C ALA A 12 3.11 1.44 -5.03
N LEU A 13 2.16 0.83 -4.31
CA LEU A 13 1.53 1.48 -3.16
C LEU A 13 2.48 1.60 -1.97
N SER A 14 3.41 0.66 -1.78
CA SER A 14 4.36 0.71 -0.66
C SER A 14 5.28 1.92 -0.75
N GLU A 15 5.62 2.37 -1.97
CA GLU A 15 6.47 3.54 -2.20
C GLU A 15 5.96 4.81 -1.54
N LEU A 16 4.64 4.93 -1.32
CA LEU A 16 4.05 6.05 -0.59
C LEU A 16 4.65 6.23 0.82
N TRP A 17 5.13 5.15 1.46
CA TRP A 17 5.69 5.16 2.82
C TRP A 17 7.21 5.27 2.89
N LEU A 18 7.90 5.42 1.75
CA LEU A 18 9.33 5.73 1.75
C LEU A 18 9.54 7.20 2.11
N ASP A 19 10.68 7.53 2.71
CA ASP A 19 11.02 8.91 3.10
C ASP A 19 11.51 9.74 1.89
N THR A 20 10.74 9.65 0.80
CA THR A 20 10.98 10.36 -0.45
C THR A 20 9.75 11.19 -0.79
N GLU A 21 9.95 12.50 -1.00
CA GLU A 21 8.86 13.36 -1.43
C GLU A 21 8.44 12.97 -2.85
N LEU A 22 7.25 12.37 -2.98
CA LEU A 22 6.68 12.05 -4.28
C LEU A 22 6.35 13.35 -5.03
N ASP A 23 6.99 13.56 -6.17
CA ASP A 23 6.62 14.60 -7.10
C ASP A 23 5.42 14.18 -7.97
N GLU A 24 5.07 14.99 -8.98
CA GLU A 24 3.96 14.64 -9.86
C GLU A 24 4.26 13.42 -10.76
N GLY A 25 5.52 13.27 -11.17
CA GLY A 25 5.96 12.13 -11.98
C GLY A 25 5.85 10.82 -11.22
N GLY A 26 6.30 10.79 -9.96
CA GLY A 26 6.19 9.62 -9.09
C GLY A 26 4.74 9.21 -8.85
N ARG A 27 3.85 10.19 -8.58
CA ARG A 27 2.41 9.90 -8.46
C ARG A 27 1.81 9.35 -9.74
N ALA A 28 2.15 9.91 -10.90
CA ALA A 28 1.67 9.45 -12.19
C ALA A 28 2.17 8.04 -12.53
N ALA A 29 3.42 7.72 -12.17
CA ALA A 29 3.99 6.38 -12.33
C ALA A 29 3.21 5.33 -11.51
N ILE A 30 2.95 5.64 -10.23
CA ILE A 30 2.11 4.79 -9.38
C ILE A 30 0.72 4.65 -9.99
N ALA A 31 0.05 5.75 -10.35
CA ALA A 31 -1.27 5.72 -10.96
C ALA A 31 -1.31 4.84 -12.22
N GLY A 32 -0.29 4.93 -13.09
CA GLY A 32 -0.15 4.09 -14.27
C GLY A 32 -0.11 2.60 -13.95
N ILE A 33 0.67 2.18 -12.94
CA ILE A 33 0.73 0.77 -12.49
C ILE A 33 -0.65 0.32 -11.99
N LEU A 34 -1.32 1.15 -11.19
CA LEU A 34 -2.64 0.84 -10.66
C LEU A 34 -3.68 0.70 -11.78
N SER A 35 -3.67 1.60 -12.77
CA SER A 35 -4.59 1.53 -13.92
C SER A 35 -4.38 0.29 -14.77
N ILE A 36 -3.13 -0.11 -15.01
CA ILE A 36 -2.81 -1.31 -15.81
C ILE A 36 -3.19 -2.61 -15.07
N SER A 37 -3.25 -2.59 -13.73
CA SER A 37 -3.59 -3.78 -12.93
C SER A 37 -5.02 -4.31 -13.17
N GLY A 38 -5.93 -3.48 -13.68
CA GLY A 38 -7.32 -3.84 -13.94
C GLY A 38 -8.21 -3.94 -12.70
N PHE A 39 -7.70 -3.59 -11.51
CA PHE A 39 -8.52 -3.50 -10.30
C PHE A 39 -9.38 -2.23 -10.30
N SER A 40 -10.59 -2.31 -9.74
CA SER A 40 -11.42 -1.13 -9.53
C SER A 40 -10.80 -0.21 -8.48
N VAL A 41 -11.15 1.08 -8.53
CA VAL A 41 -10.71 2.07 -7.53
C VAL A 41 -11.04 1.64 -6.09
N ASP A 42 -12.19 0.99 -5.88
CA ASP A 42 -12.59 0.48 -4.57
C ASP A 42 -11.72 -0.70 -4.10
N GLU A 43 -11.35 -1.61 -5.01
CA GLU A 43 -10.43 -2.71 -4.71
C GLU A 43 -9.02 -2.18 -4.44
N LEU A 44 -8.56 -1.18 -5.18
CA LEU A 44 -7.28 -0.51 -4.93
C LEU A 44 -7.26 0.20 -3.58
N ASP A 45 -8.34 0.87 -3.18
CA ASP A 45 -8.45 1.47 -1.85
C ASP A 45 -8.51 0.40 -0.75
N ALA A 46 -9.12 -0.77 -1.01
CA ALA A 46 -9.08 -1.89 -0.09
C ALA A 46 -7.66 -2.47 0.05
N ILE A 47 -6.93 -2.64 -1.06
CA ILE A 47 -5.53 -3.09 -1.06
C ILE A 47 -4.65 -2.11 -0.27
N TYR A 48 -4.76 -0.82 -0.58
CA TYR A 48 -4.05 0.26 0.10
C TYR A 48 -4.27 0.20 1.62
N ARG A 49 -5.53 0.12 2.08
CA ARG A 49 -5.88 0.20 3.51
C ARG A 49 -5.68 -1.08 4.30
N LEU A 50 -5.98 -2.22 3.69
CA LEU A 50 -6.10 -3.50 4.39
C LEU A 50 -4.90 -4.43 4.15
N GLU A 51 -4.19 -4.26 3.04
CA GLU A 51 -3.10 -5.15 2.63
C GLU A 51 -1.75 -4.46 2.85
N VAL A 52 -1.53 -3.28 2.28
CA VAL A 52 -0.23 -2.58 2.25
C VAL A 52 0.02 -1.75 3.50
N ALA A 53 -0.83 -0.76 3.79
CA ALA A 53 -0.65 0.15 4.92
C ALA A 53 -0.31 -0.55 6.26
N PRO A 54 -1.01 -1.63 6.68
CA PRO A 54 -0.69 -2.27 7.96
C PRO A 54 0.65 -3.02 7.97
N VAL A 55 1.17 -3.41 6.80
CA VAL A 55 2.50 -4.04 6.66
C VAL A 55 3.58 -3.00 6.81
N VAL A 56 3.57 -2.00 5.93
CA VAL A 56 4.65 -1.01 5.85
C VAL A 56 4.69 -0.11 7.08
N TRP A 57 3.53 0.26 7.64
CA TRP A 57 3.47 1.00 8.89
C TRP A 57 4.09 0.18 10.04
N SER A 58 3.77 -1.10 10.16
CA SER A 58 4.40 -1.94 11.21
C SER A 58 5.91 -2.07 11.02
N ASN A 59 6.41 -2.09 9.78
CA ASN A 59 7.85 -2.13 9.48
C ASN A 59 8.56 -0.84 9.89
N THR A 60 7.96 0.34 9.64
CA THR A 60 8.54 1.64 10.04
C THR A 60 8.85 1.75 11.54
N TRP A 61 8.13 1.02 12.39
CA TRP A 61 8.38 0.99 13.83
C TRP A 61 9.53 0.07 14.25
N VAL A 62 9.91 -0.89 13.41
CA VAL A 62 10.85 -1.97 13.79
C VAL A 62 12.21 -1.80 13.11
N THR A 63 12.24 -1.22 11.92
CA THR A 63 13.46 -1.13 11.09
C THR A 63 14.00 0.30 11.09
N ALA A 64 15.10 0.53 11.80
CA ALA A 64 15.88 1.77 11.74
C ALA A 64 17.12 1.54 10.85
N GLY A 65 17.11 2.04 9.63
CA GLY A 65 18.18 1.85 8.63
C GLY A 65 17.81 2.43 7.26
N VAL A 66 18.71 2.35 6.28
CA VAL A 66 18.59 2.96 4.93
C VAL A 66 17.24 2.63 4.26
N TRP A 67 16.48 3.67 3.91
CA TRP A 67 15.13 3.61 3.34
C TRP A 67 15.12 3.71 1.81
N ASP A 68 15.94 2.92 1.11
CA ASP A 68 15.95 2.91 -0.37
C ASP A 68 14.78 2.12 -0.98
N GLY A 69 14.04 1.36 -0.17
CA GLY A 69 12.90 0.56 -0.63
C GLY A 69 12.47 -0.51 0.37
N PHE A 70 11.41 -1.24 0.04
CA PHE A 70 11.00 -2.46 0.75
C PHE A 70 11.53 -3.69 0.03
N ASP A 71 11.98 -4.69 0.78
CA ASP A 71 12.28 -6.02 0.23
C ASP A 71 10.99 -6.60 -0.39
N PRO A 72 10.97 -6.91 -1.70
CA PRO A 72 9.75 -7.35 -2.38
C PRO A 72 9.21 -8.68 -1.84
N ASP A 73 10.08 -9.64 -1.54
CA ASP A 73 9.65 -10.96 -1.06
C ASP A 73 8.97 -10.84 0.31
N TRP A 74 9.58 -10.08 1.22
CA TRP A 74 8.98 -9.75 2.51
C TRP A 74 7.64 -9.03 2.36
N LEU A 75 7.57 -8.02 1.48
CA LEU A 75 6.36 -7.23 1.26
C LEU A 75 5.25 -8.12 0.71
N PHE A 76 5.54 -8.95 -0.29
CA PHE A 76 4.56 -9.83 -0.92
C PHE A 76 4.04 -10.88 0.05
N GLU A 77 4.92 -11.51 0.84
CA GLU A 77 4.50 -12.46 1.87
C GLU A 77 3.61 -11.81 2.94
N ALA A 78 3.97 -10.62 3.41
CA ALA A 78 3.22 -9.90 4.42
C ALA A 78 1.85 -9.41 3.89
N CYS A 79 1.82 -8.80 2.70
CA CYS A 79 0.59 -8.34 2.06
C CYS A 79 -0.34 -9.51 1.73
N ARG A 80 0.19 -10.64 1.24
CA ARG A 80 -0.60 -11.85 0.97
C ARG A 80 -1.26 -12.42 2.24
N ARG A 81 -0.55 -12.40 3.37
CA ARG A 81 -1.14 -12.77 4.67
C ARG A 81 -2.28 -11.83 5.08
N ASN A 82 -2.20 -10.54 4.76
CA ASN A 82 -3.28 -9.60 5.01
C ASN A 82 -4.43 -9.72 4.03
N GLN A 83 -4.16 -10.00 2.75
CA GLN A 83 -5.15 -10.31 1.73
C GLN A 83 -6.04 -11.48 2.17
N GLN A 84 -5.45 -12.57 2.68
CA GLN A 84 -6.20 -13.71 3.23
C GLN A 84 -7.09 -13.33 4.43
N ARG A 85 -6.67 -12.33 5.20
CA ARG A 85 -7.40 -11.85 6.39
C ARG A 85 -8.34 -10.68 6.08
N ARG A 86 -8.41 -10.18 4.85
CA ARG A 86 -9.14 -8.96 4.50
C ARG A 86 -10.65 -9.05 4.78
N HIS A 87 -11.20 -10.26 4.76
CA HIS A 87 -12.60 -10.54 5.09
C HIS A 87 -12.86 -10.71 6.60
N SER A 88 -11.81 -10.83 7.43
CA SER A 88 -11.94 -10.92 8.88
C SER A 88 -12.40 -9.60 9.48
N LEU A 89 -13.47 -9.65 10.27
CA LEU A 89 -14.00 -8.49 10.99
C LEU A 89 -12.98 -7.89 11.96
N TRP A 90 -12.16 -8.73 12.60
CA TRP A 90 -11.10 -8.29 13.49
C TRP A 90 -10.03 -7.48 12.75
N HIS A 91 -9.54 -8.00 11.63
CA HIS A 91 -8.53 -7.30 10.81
C HIS A 91 -9.06 -5.97 10.30
N ARG A 92 -10.29 -5.95 9.76
CA ARG A 92 -10.95 -4.73 9.29
C ARG A 92 -11.17 -3.73 10.44
N GLY A 93 -11.58 -4.20 11.61
CA GLY A 93 -11.77 -3.38 12.80
C GLY A 93 -10.46 -2.72 13.25
N ARG A 94 -9.38 -3.49 13.32
CA ARG A 94 -8.04 -3.00 13.66
C ARG A 94 -7.54 -1.97 12.64
N CYS A 95 -7.61 -2.27 11.34
CA CYS A 95 -7.20 -1.33 10.30
C CYS A 95 -8.05 -0.05 10.31
N ARG A 96 -9.35 -0.15 10.62
CA ARG A 96 -10.21 1.03 10.78
C ARG A 96 -9.78 1.90 11.96
N LEU A 97 -9.47 1.28 13.10
CA LEU A 97 -9.00 1.99 14.29
C LEU A 97 -7.67 2.70 14.05
N LEU A 98 -6.71 2.01 13.44
CA LEU A 98 -5.35 2.52 13.22
C LEU A 98 -5.19 3.33 11.93
N ARG A 99 -6.25 3.47 11.11
CA ARG A 99 -6.21 4.11 9.79
C ARG A 99 -5.45 5.43 9.80
N ARG A 100 -5.81 6.34 10.71
CA ARG A 100 -5.18 7.68 10.76
C ARG A 100 -3.69 7.59 11.06
N ALA A 101 -3.28 6.73 11.99
CA ALA A 101 -1.87 6.55 12.31
C ALA A 101 -1.08 5.96 11.12
N MET A 102 -1.71 5.06 10.37
CA MET A 102 -1.09 4.37 9.24
C MET A 102 -1.00 5.23 7.98
N THR A 103 -2.02 6.06 7.69
CA THR A 103 -2.15 6.74 6.39
C THR A 103 -1.98 8.25 6.44
N ALA A 104 -1.97 8.91 7.62
CA ALA A 104 -2.02 10.38 7.67
C ALA A 104 -0.90 11.08 6.88
N ALA A 105 0.32 10.54 6.91
CA ALA A 105 1.45 11.10 6.17
C ALA A 105 1.27 11.02 4.64
N VAL A 106 0.60 9.97 4.17
CA VAL A 106 0.53 9.60 2.74
C VAL A 106 -0.85 9.81 2.12
N GLU A 107 -1.85 10.18 2.91
CA GLU A 107 -3.25 10.34 2.48
C GLU A 107 -3.41 11.45 1.44
N LYS A 108 -2.54 12.46 1.45
CA LYS A 108 -2.55 13.53 0.45
C LYS A 108 -2.16 13.00 -0.93
N ASP A 109 -1.07 12.24 -1.01
CA ASP A 109 -0.62 11.64 -2.27
C ASP A 109 -1.56 10.54 -2.74
N TRP A 110 -2.10 9.72 -1.81
CA TRP A 110 -3.12 8.74 -2.16
C TRP A 110 -4.36 9.38 -2.81
N ARG A 111 -4.84 10.51 -2.27
CA ARG A 111 -5.98 11.23 -2.88
C ARG A 111 -5.66 11.78 -4.27
N LYS A 112 -4.44 12.26 -4.50
CA LYS A 112 -4.00 12.74 -5.82
C LYS A 112 -3.93 11.60 -6.83
N ILE A 113 -3.33 10.48 -6.44
CA ILE A 113 -3.24 9.28 -7.29
C ILE A 113 -4.64 8.78 -7.63
N ARG A 114 -5.54 8.65 -6.64
CA ARG A 114 -6.93 8.23 -6.87
C ARG A 114 -7.72 9.13 -7.82
N ALA A 115 -7.37 10.41 -7.94
CA ALA A 115 -8.04 11.31 -8.87
C ALA A 115 -7.63 11.06 -10.34
N GLN A 116 -6.61 10.22 -10.58
CA GLN A 116 -6.08 9.85 -11.90
C GLN A 116 -6.54 8.46 -12.37
N LEU A 117 -7.24 7.70 -11.52
CA LEU A 117 -7.74 6.33 -11.77
C LEU A 117 -9.21 6.34 -12.16
#